data_AF-A0A154V210-F1
#
_entry.id   AF-A0A154V210-F1
#
_cell.length_a   1.000
_cell.length_b   1.000
_cell.length_c   1.000
_cell.angle_alpha   90.00
_cell.angle_beta   90.00
_cell.angle_gamma   90.00
#
_symmetry.space_group_name_H-M   'P 1'
#
loop_
_entity.id
_entity.type
_entity.pdbx_description
1 polymer ?
#
loop_
_entity_poly.entity_id
_entity_poly.type
_entity_poly.pdbx_seq_one_letter_code
_entity_poly.pdbx_strand_id
1 'polypeptide(L)'
;MVRGIVRCGFRVLQVTSGNVPNTIAAVLLAVRDLTGVKPGVYFEWTEGSPVGNLLRFLVTGTGEVAPVTREVLRRAEPVRARRPDVHVS
;
A
#
# COMPACT_ATOMS: atom_id res chain seq x y z
N MET A 1 -13.06 -0.07 9.58
CA MET A 1 -14.27 -0.53 8.85
C MET A 1 -13.86 -0.95 7.45
N VAL A 2 -14.43 -2.03 6.91
CA VAL A 2 -14.20 -2.51 5.53
C VAL A 2 -15.54 -2.60 4.81
N ARG A 3 -15.65 -2.07 3.60
CA ARG A 3 -16.87 -2.17 2.78
C ARG A 3 -16.57 -2.14 1.29
N GLY A 4 -17.38 -2.82 0.49
CA GLY A 4 -17.39 -2.67 -0.97
C GLY A 4 -18.27 -1.51 -1.39
N ILE A 5 -17.79 -0.65 -2.29
CA ILE A 5 -18.56 0.44 -2.89
C ILE A 5 -18.44 0.40 -4.41
N VAL A 6 -19.36 1.04 -5.12
CA VAL A 6 -19.23 1.30 -6.56
C VAL A 6 -18.89 2.77 -6.77
N ARG A 7 -17.80 3.06 -7.48
CA ARG A 7 -17.36 4.42 -7.84
C ARG A 7 -17.03 4.46 -9.31
N CYS A 8 -17.63 5.40 -10.05
CA CYS A 8 -17.40 5.60 -11.48
C CYS A 8 -17.55 4.31 -12.32
N GLY A 9 -18.48 3.41 -11.94
CA GLY A 9 -18.67 2.11 -12.60
C GLY A 9 -17.75 0.98 -12.14
N PHE A 10 -16.79 1.24 -11.25
CA PHE A 10 -15.85 0.24 -10.74
C PHE A 10 -16.19 -0.20 -9.32
N ARG A 11 -15.97 -1.48 -9.02
CA ARG A 11 -16.07 -2.03 -7.66
C ARG A 11 -14.80 -1.71 -6.89
N VAL A 12 -14.93 -0.94 -5.82
CA VAL A 12 -13.82 -0.48 -4.99
C VAL A 12 -13.96 -1.05 -3.58
N LEU A 13 -12.91 -1.65 -3.06
CA LEU A 13 -12.82 -2.02 -1.64
C LEU A 13 -12.38 -0.78 -0.86
N GLN A 14 -13.25 -0.26 0.00
CA GLN A 14 -12.94 0.85 0.88
C GLN A 14 -12.63 0.35 2.29
N VAL A 15 -11.48 0.79 2.81
CA VAL A 15 -11.04 0.47 4.17
C VAL A 15 -10.77 1.76 4.93
N THR A 16 -11.28 1.84 6.16
CA THR A 16 -11.03 2.94 7.11
C THR A 16 -10.25 2.40 8.30
N SER A 17 -9.09 2.99 8.57
CA SER A 17 -8.14 2.59 9.61
C SER A 17 -7.26 3.78 10.04
N GLY A 18 -6.60 3.65 11.20
CA GLY A 18 -5.71 4.68 11.74
C GLY A 18 -4.27 4.64 11.21
N ASN A 19 -3.89 3.63 10.42
CA ASN A 19 -2.53 3.47 9.90
C ASN A 19 -2.57 2.91 8.48
N VAL A 20 -2.25 3.78 7.51
CA VAL A 20 -2.35 3.45 6.08
C VAL A 20 -1.41 2.29 5.69
N PRO A 21 -0.10 2.32 5.99
CA PRO A 21 0.81 1.22 5.64
C PRO A 21 0.38 -0.16 6.14
N ASN A 22 0.03 -0.26 7.42
CA ASN A 22 -0.38 -1.53 8.04
C ASN A 22 -1.65 -2.05 7.41
N THR A 23 -2.55 -1.15 7.03
CA THR A 23 -3.82 -1.51 6.41
C THR A 23 -3.63 -2.05 5.00
N ILE A 24 -2.80 -1.39 4.20
CA ILE A 24 -2.47 -1.87 2.86
C ILE A 24 -1.81 -3.25 2.95
N ALA A 25 -0.82 -3.41 3.85
CA ALA A 25 -0.15 -4.70 4.04
C ALA A 25 -1.14 -5.81 4.47
N ALA A 26 -2.02 -5.52 5.43
CA ALA A 26 -3.03 -6.47 5.89
C ALA A 26 -4.01 -6.87 4.78
N VAL A 27 -4.47 -5.90 3.97
CA VAL A 27 -5.35 -6.16 2.83
C VAL A 27 -4.66 -7.03 1.79
N LEU A 28 -3.40 -6.73 1.43
CA LEU A 28 -2.65 -7.52 0.45
C LEU A 28 -2.43 -8.96 0.91
N LEU A 29 -2.08 -9.16 2.19
CA LEU A 29 -1.94 -10.50 2.76
C LEU A 29 -3.28 -11.24 2.78
N ALA A 30 -4.37 -10.58 3.15
CA ALA A 30 -5.70 -11.18 3.14
C ALA A 30 -6.15 -11.57 1.72
N VAL A 31 -5.93 -10.71 0.72
CA VAL A 31 -6.23 -11.02 -0.68
C VAL A 31 -5.43 -12.23 -1.15
N ARG A 32 -4.13 -12.27 -0.82
CA ARG A 32 -3.28 -13.41 -1.14
C ARG A 32 -3.81 -14.70 -0.54
N ASP A 33 -4.14 -14.68 0.75
CA ASP A 33 -4.55 -15.88 1.47
C ASP A 33 -5.94 -16.38 1.00
N LEU A 34 -6.84 -15.46 0.62
CA LEU A 34 -8.17 -15.79 0.11
C LEU A 34 -8.17 -16.27 -1.35
N THR A 35 -7.27 -15.76 -2.19
CA THR A 35 -7.29 -16.03 -3.64
C THR A 35 -6.18 -16.98 -4.11
N GLY A 36 -5.14 -17.20 -3.29
CA GLY A 36 -3.94 -17.93 -3.67
C GLY A 36 -3.02 -17.17 -4.64
N VAL A 37 -3.42 -15.98 -5.11
CA VAL A 37 -2.65 -15.14 -6.03
C VAL A 37 -1.77 -14.19 -5.24
N LYS A 38 -0.54 -13.94 -5.68
CA LYS A 38 0.34 -12.93 -5.09
C LYS A 38 -0.05 -11.53 -5.62
N PRO A 39 -0.66 -10.65 -4.79
CA PRO A 39 -1.08 -9.34 -5.27
C PRO A 39 0.09 -8.35 -5.33
N GLY A 40 -0.01 -7.38 -6.23
CA GLY A 40 0.87 -6.21 -6.31
C GLY A 40 0.12 -4.94 -5.95
N VAL A 41 0.81 -3.98 -5.35
CA VAL A 41 0.30 -2.62 -5.11
C VAL A 41 1.17 -1.59 -5.82
N TYR A 42 0.52 -0.60 -6.42
CA TYR A 42 1.16 0.53 -7.08
C TYR A 42 0.97 1.78 -6.23
N PHE A 43 2.06 2.48 -5.96
CA PHE A 43 2.07 3.79 -5.34
C PHE A 43 2.53 4.81 -6.37
N GLU A 44 1.67 5.79 -6.64
CA GLU A 44 1.98 6.94 -7.47
C GLU A 44 2.24 8.15 -6.54
N TRP A 45 3.29 8.91 -6.84
CA TRP A 45 3.50 10.19 -6.17
C TRP A 45 2.44 11.17 -6.64
N THR A 46 1.75 11.83 -5.70
CA THR A 46 0.79 12.89 -6.00
C THR A 46 1.38 13.90 -6.98
N GLU A 47 0.60 14.24 -8.01
CA GLU A 47 0.89 15.21 -9.08
C GLU A 47 1.65 16.44 -8.55
N GLY A 48 2.97 16.45 -8.77
CA GLY A 48 3.91 17.46 -8.29
C GLY A 48 5.36 17.05 -8.57
N SER A 49 6.28 18.03 -8.64
CA SER A 49 7.68 17.73 -9.01
C SER A 49 8.32 16.74 -8.01
N PRO A 50 8.99 15.67 -8.48
CA PRO A 50 9.63 14.66 -7.63
C PRO A 50 10.55 15.25 -6.56
N VAL A 51 11.18 16.40 -6.86
CA VAL A 51 12.09 17.13 -5.98
C VAL A 51 11.35 17.83 -4.82
N GLY A 52 10.15 18.36 -5.05
CA GLY A 52 9.37 19.03 -4.00
C GLY A 52 8.84 18.08 -2.93
N ASN A 53 8.48 16.86 -3.34
CA ASN A 53 8.03 15.81 -2.43
C ASN A 53 9.21 15.23 -1.62
N LEU A 54 10.40 15.13 -2.22
CA LEU A 54 11.65 14.79 -1.53
C LEU A 54 12.05 15.86 -0.50
N LEU A 55 11.87 17.15 -0.82
CA LEU A 55 12.12 18.23 0.14
C LEU A 55 11.13 18.21 1.32
N ARG A 56 9.85 17.92 1.05
CA ARG A 56 8.84 17.73 2.11
C ARG A 56 9.15 16.52 2.98
N PHE A 57 9.72 15.46 2.40
CA PHE A 57 10.24 14.27 3.08
C PHE A 57 11.34 14.61 4.10
N LEU A 58 12.35 15.42 3.73
CA LEU A 58 13.45 15.79 4.63
C LEU A 58 13.00 16.68 5.80
N VAL A 59 11.93 17.46 5.62
CA VAL A 59 11.49 18.48 6.60
C VAL A 59 10.45 17.96 7.59
N THR A 60 9.56 17.04 7.19
CA THR A 60 8.41 16.65 8.03
C THR A 60 8.46 15.22 8.59
N GLY A 61 9.28 14.32 8.05
CA GLY A 61 9.31 12.90 8.47
C GLY A 61 8.02 12.11 8.16
N THR A 62 7.01 12.76 7.59
CA THR A 62 5.71 12.21 7.18
C THR A 62 5.75 12.00 5.66
N GLY A 63 5.96 10.77 5.17
CA GLY A 63 6.07 10.61 3.71
C GLY A 63 6.30 9.22 3.13
N GLU A 64 6.22 8.15 3.91
CA GLU A 64 6.78 6.88 3.46
C GLU A 64 5.77 5.73 3.48
N VAL A 65 4.55 5.97 2.96
CA VAL A 65 3.53 4.90 2.90
C VAL A 65 4.04 3.69 2.11
N ALA A 66 4.68 3.90 0.95
CA ALA A 66 5.20 2.82 0.13
C ALA A 66 6.36 2.03 0.81
N PRO A 67 7.47 2.65 1.25
CA PRO A 67 8.56 1.91 1.89
C PRO A 67 8.17 1.34 3.27
N VAL A 68 7.33 2.03 4.05
CA VAL A 68 6.81 1.46 5.31
C VAL A 68 5.89 0.27 5.02
N THR A 69 5.02 0.33 4.00
CA THR A 69 4.20 -0.83 3.61
C THR A 69 5.08 -2.00 3.21
N ARG A 70 6.15 -1.75 2.44
CA ARG A 70 7.12 -2.78 2.04
C ARG A 70 7.82 -3.40 3.26
N GLU A 71 8.18 -2.61 4.26
CA GLU A 71 8.82 -3.11 5.48
C GLU A 71 7.85 -3.92 6.35
N VAL A 72 6.59 -3.49 6.47
CA VAL A 72 5.54 -4.25 7.16
C VAL A 72 5.33 -5.60 6.46
N LEU A 73 5.22 -5.60 5.13
CA LEU A 73 5.12 -6.83 4.33
C LEU A 73 6.37 -7.71 4.49
N ARG A 74 7.57 -7.11 4.58
CA ARG A 74 8.83 -7.84 4.77
C ARG A 74 8.85 -8.59 6.09
N ARG A 75 8.38 -7.96 7.16
CA ARG A 75 8.32 -8.56 8.50
C ARG A 75 7.21 -9.59 8.61
N ALA A 76 6.04 -9.32 8.03
CA ALA A 76 4.87 -10.19 8.12
C ALA A 76 4.99 -11.45 7.24
N GLU A 77 5.63 -11.36 6.07
CA GLU A 77 5.86 -12.49 5.18
C GLU A 77 7.35 -12.61 4.84
N PRO A 78 8.12 -13.44 5.55
CA PRO A 78 9.55 -13.64 5.29
C PRO A 78 9.84 -14.27 3.92
N VAL A 79 8.94 -15.12 3.40
CA VAL A 79 9.14 -15.84 2.14
C VAL A 79 8.90 -14.93 0.94
N ARG A 80 9.98 -14.52 0.26
CA ARG A 80 9.91 -13.57 -0.87
C ARG A 80 8.95 -14.01 -1.99
N ALA A 81 8.88 -15.30 -2.29
CA ALA A 81 7.99 -15.82 -3.33
C ALA A 81 6.49 -15.63 -3.01
N ARG A 82 6.14 -15.52 -1.73
CA ARG A 82 4.76 -15.35 -1.24
C ARG A 82 4.44 -13.91 -0.83
N ARG A 83 5.45 -13.03 -0.82
CA ARG A 83 5.30 -11.66 -0.36
C ARG A 83 4.67 -10.80 -1.46
N PRO A 84 3.59 -10.06 -1.17
CA PRO A 84 3.04 -9.07 -2.10
C PRO A 84 4.10 -8.08 -2.59
N ASP A 85 4.00 -7.69 -3.86
CA ASP A 85 4.94 -6.74 -4.48
C ASP A 85 4.49 -5.29 -4.26
N VAL A 86 5.46 -4.42 -4.05
CA VAL A 86 5.25 -2.97 -3.91
C VAL A 86 5.98 -2.29 -5.04
N HIS A 87 5.21 -1.68 -5.94
CA HIS A 87 5.70 -0.90 -7.07
C HIS A 87 5.56 0.59 -6.75
N VAL A 88 6.61 1.35 -7.04
CA VAL A 88 6.63 2.80 -6.89
C VAL A 88 7.01 3.37 -8.24
N SER A 89 6.22 4.32 -8.73
CA SER A 89 6.44 5.05 -9.99
C SER A 89 6.58 6.52 -9.71
#